data_AF-A0A1Q4A4T7-F1
#
_entry.id   AF-A0A1Q4A4T7-F1
#
_cell.length_a   1.000
_cell.length_b   1.000
_cell.length_c   1.000
_cell.angle_alpha   90.00
_cell.angle_beta   90.00
_cell.angle_gamma   90.00
#
_symmetry.space_group_name_H-M   'P 1'
#
loop_
_entity.id
_entity.type
_entity.pdbx_description
1 polymer ?
#
loop_
_entity_poly.entity_id
_entity_poly.type
_entity_poly.pdbx_seq_one_letter_code
_entity_poly.pdbx_strand_id
1 'polypeptide(L)'
;MYAAFYQSPAGVDPAWTFLMTGIVEELDSGDNLGLQERFSAYVLDTLGAGLRDRVAALLAYIPDGEVAWDKLQNDPTIRKTEGDDSVQTVLMLSSYPVSSGGKDFWVAFAYFPIDEADPSIEGIYAVGAAPRTEAGDSPQERALFAWLDSFDVAATTPPGVFLPE
;
A
#
# COMPACT_ATOMS: atom_id res chain seq x y z
N MET A 1 -24.64 -19.12 13.59
CA MET A 1 -24.34 -17.68 13.51
C MET A 1 -23.21 -17.55 12.50
N TYR A 2 -23.45 -16.84 11.39
CA TYR A 2 -22.75 -17.04 10.13
C TYR A 2 -21.24 -16.73 10.19
N ALA A 3 -20.39 -17.75 10.04
CA ALA A 3 -19.01 -17.60 9.59
C ALA A 3 -19.06 -17.61 8.05
N ALA A 4 -19.02 -16.43 7.44
CA ALA A 4 -18.80 -16.34 6.00
C ALA A 4 -17.32 -16.62 5.75
N PHE A 5 -17.02 -17.83 5.28
CA PHE A 5 -15.72 -18.15 4.70
C PHE A 5 -15.52 -17.22 3.51
N TYR A 6 -14.61 -16.25 3.65
CA TYR A 6 -14.12 -15.47 2.53
C TYR A 6 -13.35 -16.45 1.63
N GLN A 7 -13.96 -16.86 0.52
CA GLN A 7 -13.26 -17.63 -0.49
C GLN A 7 -12.30 -16.66 -1.17
N SER A 8 -11.03 -16.75 -0.77
CA SER A 8 -9.94 -16.03 -1.44
C SER A 8 -9.92 -16.38 -2.93
N PRO A 9 -9.73 -15.40 -3.84
CA PRO A 9 -9.45 -15.68 -5.24
C PRO A 9 -8.26 -16.63 -5.34
N ALA A 10 -8.33 -17.59 -6.26
CA ALA A 10 -7.30 -18.60 -6.44
C ALA A 10 -5.92 -17.93 -6.62
N GLY A 11 -5.03 -18.10 -5.64
CA GLY A 11 -3.65 -17.60 -5.66
C GLY A 11 -3.34 -16.46 -4.68
N VAL A 12 -4.32 -15.89 -3.99
CA VAL A 12 -4.10 -14.96 -2.88
C VAL A 12 -4.15 -15.76 -1.56
N ASP A 13 -3.06 -15.81 -0.80
CA ASP A 13 -3.13 -16.37 0.55
C ASP A 13 -4.02 -15.44 1.41
N PRO A 14 -5.08 -15.95 2.05
CA PRO A 14 -5.92 -15.15 2.95
C PRO A 14 -5.14 -14.48 4.10
N ALA A 15 -3.95 -14.99 4.46
CA ALA A 15 -3.04 -14.32 5.39
C ALA A 15 -2.59 -12.94 4.90
N TRP A 16 -2.42 -12.76 3.58
CA TRP A 16 -1.97 -11.49 3.00
C TRP A 16 -3.03 -10.39 3.03
N THR A 17 -4.29 -10.75 2.79
CA THR A 17 -5.41 -9.83 2.94
C THR A 17 -5.61 -9.44 4.41
N PHE A 18 -5.36 -10.36 5.34
CA PHE A 18 -5.41 -10.09 6.78
C PHE A 18 -4.29 -9.13 7.22
N LEU A 19 -3.08 -9.32 6.71
CA LEU A 19 -1.93 -8.45 6.99
C LEU A 19 -2.17 -7.01 6.54
N MET A 20 -2.67 -6.81 5.32
CA MET A 20 -2.94 -5.45 4.83
C MET A 20 -4.12 -4.80 5.55
N THR A 21 -5.14 -5.57 5.91
CA THR A 21 -6.22 -5.08 6.79
C THR A 21 -5.67 -4.64 8.15
N GLY A 22 -4.73 -5.38 8.74
CA GLY A 22 -4.08 -5.01 10.00
C GLY A 22 -3.27 -3.72 9.90
N ILE A 23 -2.52 -3.51 8.81
CA ILE A 23 -1.80 -2.25 8.56
C ILE A 23 -2.79 -1.08 8.51
N VAL A 24 -3.93 -1.27 7.86
CA VAL A 24 -4.99 -0.27 7.73
C VAL A 24 -5.67 0.03 9.08
N GLU A 25 -6.02 -0.98 9.87
CA GLU A 25 -6.59 -0.81 11.22
C GLU A 25 -5.63 -0.10 12.17
N GLU A 26 -4.32 -0.36 12.07
CA GLU A 26 -3.32 0.34 12.87
C GLU A 26 -3.15 1.80 12.43
N LEU A 27 -3.32 2.12 11.13
CA LEU A 27 -3.35 3.50 10.63
C LEU A 27 -4.60 4.25 11.10
N ASP A 28 -5.74 3.55 11.17
CA ASP A 28 -7.02 4.08 11.69
C ASP A 28 -6.95 4.46 13.17
N SER A 29 -6.11 3.78 13.95
CA SER A 29 -5.95 4.00 15.39
C SER A 29 -5.23 5.31 15.78
N GLY A 30 -4.68 6.05 14.81
CA GLY A 30 -4.01 7.34 15.04
C GLY A 30 -2.61 7.24 15.66
N ASP A 31 -2.02 6.05 15.74
CA ASP A 31 -0.66 5.83 16.21
C ASP A 31 0.36 6.18 15.11
N ASN A 32 0.59 7.49 14.92
CA ASN A 32 1.43 8.07 13.88
C ASN A 32 2.92 7.61 13.89
N LEU A 33 3.35 6.84 14.90
CA LEU A 33 4.68 6.22 14.93
C LEU A 33 4.77 4.97 14.02
N GLY A 34 3.64 4.34 13.67
CA GLY A 34 3.65 3.03 13.01
C GLY A 34 3.88 3.03 11.49
N LEU A 35 3.53 4.08 10.74
CA LEU A 35 3.60 4.01 9.27
C LEU A 35 5.04 4.01 8.75
N GLN A 36 5.90 4.86 9.32
CA GLN A 36 7.31 4.94 8.90
C GLN A 36 8.05 3.63 9.21
N GLU A 37 7.78 3.03 10.37
CA GLU A 37 8.42 1.78 10.81
C GLU A 37 7.97 0.55 10.01
N ARG A 38 6.85 0.65 9.27
CA ARG A 38 6.38 -0.41 8.36
C ARG A 38 6.99 -0.37 6.96
N PHE A 39 7.73 0.71 6.62
CA PHE A 39 8.54 0.70 5.41
C PHE A 39 9.65 -0.33 5.54
N SER A 40 9.99 -1.00 4.43
CA SER A 40 11.06 -1.98 4.45
C SER A 40 12.40 -1.35 4.82
N ALA A 41 13.32 -2.16 5.34
CA ALA A 41 14.66 -1.71 5.71
C ALA A 41 15.38 -1.05 4.52
N TYR A 42 15.19 -1.60 3.32
CA TYR A 42 15.68 -1.02 2.07
C TYR A 42 15.21 0.43 1.86
N VAL A 43 13.91 0.71 2.06
CA VAL A 43 13.37 2.06 1.86
C VAL A 43 13.85 3.01 2.95
N LEU A 44 13.93 2.53 4.19
CA LEU A 44 14.46 3.29 5.32
C LEU A 44 15.91 3.72 5.07
N ASP A 45 16.76 2.81 4.58
CA ASP A 45 18.16 3.11 4.26
C ASP A 45 18.31 3.99 3.01
N THR A 46 17.49 3.77 1.99
CA THR A 46 17.57 4.50 0.72
C THR A 46 17.13 5.96 0.85
N LEU A 47 16.04 6.21 1.59
CA LEU A 47 15.44 7.53 1.70
C LEU A 47 15.79 8.26 3.00
N GLY A 48 16.14 7.52 4.06
CA GLY A 48 16.56 8.06 5.35
C GLY A 48 15.65 9.18 5.86
N ALA A 49 16.24 10.33 6.16
CA ALA A 49 15.49 11.52 6.61
C ALA A 49 14.45 12.01 5.59
N GLY A 50 14.67 11.82 4.28
CA GLY A 50 13.74 12.22 3.24
C GLY A 50 12.43 11.42 3.23
N LEU A 51 12.42 10.20 3.80
CA LEU A 51 11.18 9.44 3.97
C LEU A 51 10.27 10.13 4.98
N ARG A 52 10.82 10.66 6.07
CA ARG A 52 10.04 11.31 7.13
C ARG A 52 9.27 12.52 6.59
N ASP A 53 9.92 13.37 5.81
CA ASP A 53 9.28 14.55 5.21
C ASP A 53 8.18 14.15 4.22
N ARG A 54 8.41 13.07 3.46
CA ARG A 54 7.44 12.50 2.53
C ARG A 54 6.22 11.88 3.23
N VAL A 55 6.44 11.15 4.32
CA VAL A 55 5.35 10.62 5.16
C VAL A 55 4.58 11.76 5.81
N ALA A 56 5.26 12.81 6.30
CA ALA A 56 4.60 13.99 6.82
C ALA A 56 3.75 14.70 5.75
N ALA A 57 4.22 14.76 4.50
CA ALA A 57 3.45 15.29 3.38
C ALA A 57 2.20 14.44 3.08
N LEU A 58 2.32 13.11 3.09
CA LEU A 58 1.18 12.20 2.95
C LEU A 58 0.14 12.40 4.06
N LEU A 59 0.59 12.48 5.32
CA LEU A 59 -0.29 12.70 6.46
C LEU A 59 -0.94 14.08 6.40
N ALA A 60 -0.24 15.12 5.94
CA ALA A 60 -0.83 16.44 5.73
C ALA A 60 -1.80 16.49 4.54
N TYR A 61 -1.65 15.58 3.58
CA TYR A 61 -2.52 15.47 2.40
C TYR A 61 -3.91 14.95 2.77
N ILE A 62 -3.98 14.05 3.75
CA ILE A 62 -5.22 13.50 4.30
C ILE A 62 -5.59 14.34 5.55
N PRO A 63 -6.60 15.22 5.48
CA PRO A 63 -6.86 16.20 6.53
C PRO A 63 -7.18 15.54 7.87
N ASP A 64 -6.84 16.21 8.97
CA ASP A 64 -7.17 15.77 10.32
C ASP A 64 -8.68 15.57 10.49
N GLY A 65 -9.07 14.38 10.98
CA GLY A 65 -10.44 13.95 11.18
C GLY A 65 -10.52 12.48 11.61
N GLU A 66 -11.73 11.97 11.83
CA GLU A 66 -11.95 10.52 11.89
C GLU A 66 -11.61 9.98 10.49
N VAL A 67 -10.50 9.24 10.40
CA VAL A 67 -10.17 8.49 9.21
C VAL A 67 -11.11 7.29 9.18
N ALA A 68 -11.66 6.99 8.01
CA ALA A 68 -12.48 5.81 7.81
C ALA A 68 -11.96 5.09 6.57
N TRP A 69 -11.48 3.87 6.76
CA TRP A 69 -11.04 3.01 5.67
C TRP A 69 -12.20 2.15 5.21
N ASP A 70 -12.56 2.28 3.93
CA ASP A 70 -13.51 1.39 3.31
C ASP A 70 -12.84 0.05 2.94
N LYS A 71 -13.67 -0.98 2.76
CA LYS A 71 -13.19 -2.26 2.20
C LYS A 71 -12.49 -2.00 0.86
N LEU A 72 -11.46 -2.79 0.60
CA LEU A 72 -10.79 -2.88 -0.70
C LEU A 72 -11.82 -2.81 -1.83
N GLN A 73 -11.63 -1.84 -2.73
CA GLN A 73 -12.50 -1.71 -3.89
C GLN A 73 -12.37 -2.94 -4.79
N ASN A 74 -11.15 -3.46 -4.92
CA ASN A 74 -10.78 -4.62 -5.70
C ASN A 74 -9.82 -5.50 -4.88
N ASP A 75 -9.78 -6.80 -5.18
CA ASP A 75 -8.75 -7.69 -4.63
C ASP A 75 -7.35 -7.15 -4.98
N PRO A 76 -6.36 -7.31 -4.09
CA PRO A 76 -5.00 -6.87 -4.36
C PRO A 76 -4.44 -7.58 -5.60
N THR A 77 -3.73 -6.82 -6.43
CA THR A 77 -2.99 -7.40 -7.55
C THR A 77 -1.70 -8.03 -7.03
N ILE A 78 -1.53 -9.32 -7.28
CA ILE A 78 -0.32 -10.06 -6.90
C ILE A 78 0.58 -10.24 -8.11
N ARG A 79 1.84 -9.82 -7.97
CA ARG A 79 2.93 -10.11 -8.91
C ARG A 79 3.93 -11.03 -8.19
N LYS A 80 4.35 -12.11 -8.83
CA LYS A 80 5.30 -13.05 -8.25
C LYS A 80 6.29 -13.59 -9.27
N THR A 81 7.50 -13.90 -8.81
CA THR A 81 8.45 -14.75 -9.55
C THR A 81 8.61 -16.06 -8.81
N GLU A 82 8.50 -17.15 -9.55
CA GLU A 82 8.94 -18.48 -9.09
C GLU A 82 10.21 -18.77 -9.89
N GLY A 83 11.38 -18.58 -9.27
CA GLY A 83 12.66 -18.90 -9.92
C GLY A 83 12.95 -20.41 -9.87
N ASP A 84 13.80 -20.88 -10.80
CA ASP A 84 14.27 -22.27 -10.86
C ASP A 84 15.02 -22.73 -9.58
N ASP A 85 15.44 -21.79 -8.73
CA ASP A 85 16.20 -22.01 -7.49
C ASP A 85 15.34 -22.01 -6.20
N SER A 86 14.01 -22.11 -6.30
CA SER A 86 13.07 -22.07 -5.16
C SER A 86 13.00 -20.73 -4.41
N VAL A 87 13.60 -19.66 -4.94
CA VAL A 87 13.54 -18.32 -4.35
C VAL A 87 12.26 -17.62 -4.81
N GLN A 88 11.42 -17.25 -3.83
CA GLN A 88 10.13 -16.61 -4.04
C GLN A 88 10.19 -15.12 -3.70
N THR A 89 9.75 -14.29 -4.65
CA THR A 89 9.47 -12.87 -4.42
C THR A 89 8.00 -12.62 -4.75
N VAL A 90 7.29 -11.99 -3.82
CA VAL A 90 5.88 -11.62 -3.94
C VAL A 90 5.75 -10.13 -3.72
N LEU A 91 5.10 -9.47 -4.67
CA LEU A 91 4.68 -8.08 -4.59
C LEU A 91 3.16 -8.01 -4.60
N MET A 92 2.61 -7.27 -3.65
CA MET A 92 1.20 -6.94 -3.55
C MET A 92 0.96 -5.47 -3.84
N LEU A 93 0.04 -5.21 -4.75
CA LEU A 93 -0.44 -3.88 -5.06
C LEU A 93 -1.90 -3.77 -4.62
N SER A 94 -2.19 -2.82 -3.75
CA SER A 94 -3.53 -2.62 -3.20
C SER A 94 -3.91 -1.15 -3.18
N SER A 95 -5.21 -0.87 -3.22
CA SER A 95 -5.75 0.48 -3.11
C SER A 95 -7.03 0.50 -2.29
N TYR A 96 -7.10 1.44 -1.36
CA TYR A 96 -8.18 1.60 -0.39
C TYR A 96 -8.87 2.93 -0.59
N PRO A 97 -10.21 2.96 -0.60
CA PRO A 97 -10.92 4.20 -0.39
C PRO A 97 -10.81 4.61 1.07
N VAL A 98 -10.48 5.89 1.29
CA VAL A 98 -10.29 6.47 2.62
C VAL A 98 -11.05 7.77 2.69
N SER A 99 -11.93 7.91 3.68
CA SER A 99 -12.60 9.18 3.97
C SER A 99 -11.94 9.84 5.18
N SER A 100 -11.64 11.13 5.09
CA SER A 100 -11.17 11.93 6.23
C SER A 100 -11.58 13.39 6.10
N GLY A 101 -11.98 14.02 7.20
CA GLY A 101 -12.34 15.44 7.24
C GLY A 101 -13.43 15.86 6.24
N GLY A 102 -14.33 14.93 5.88
CA GLY A 102 -15.39 15.15 4.88
C GLY A 102 -14.92 15.09 3.42
N LYS A 103 -13.73 14.54 3.15
CA LYS A 103 -13.18 14.31 1.81
C LYS A 103 -12.85 12.84 1.62
N ASP A 104 -12.90 12.39 0.36
CA ASP A 104 -12.54 11.03 -0.01
C ASP A 104 -11.20 10.99 -0.75
N PHE A 105 -10.45 9.92 -0.52
CA PHE A 105 -9.13 9.66 -1.06
C PHE A 105 -9.02 8.21 -1.52
N TRP A 106 -8.11 7.98 -2.45
CA TRP A 106 -7.47 6.68 -2.63
C TRP A 106 -6.15 6.68 -1.89
N VAL A 107 -5.88 5.61 -1.16
CA VAL A 107 -4.54 5.30 -0.64
C VAL A 107 -4.09 3.98 -1.23
N ALA A 108 -2.95 3.99 -1.90
CA ALA A 108 -2.39 2.84 -2.60
C ALA A 108 -1.08 2.38 -1.97
N PHE A 109 -0.85 1.07 -1.96
CA PHE A 109 0.34 0.45 -1.39
C PHE A 109 0.99 -0.49 -2.40
N ALA A 110 2.32 -0.38 -2.51
CA ALA A 110 3.18 -1.43 -3.03
C ALA A 110 3.90 -2.08 -1.84
N TYR A 111 3.62 -3.36 -1.61
CA TYR A 111 4.03 -4.08 -0.41
C TYR A 111 4.68 -5.41 -0.79
N PHE A 112 5.89 -5.67 -0.29
CA PHE A 112 6.56 -6.95 -0.45
C PHE A 112 6.34 -7.79 0.82
N PRO A 113 5.38 -8.72 0.83
CA PRO A 113 5.23 -9.66 1.95
C PRO A 113 6.42 -10.60 2.12
N ILE A 114 7.04 -10.99 1.00
CA ILE A 114 8.14 -11.97 0.95
C ILE A 114 9.06 -11.56 -0.19
N ASP A 115 10.35 -11.49 0.09
CA ASP A 115 11.40 -11.46 -0.94
C ASP A 115 12.60 -12.29 -0.44
N GLU A 116 12.61 -13.57 -0.80
CA GLU A 116 13.65 -14.49 -0.34
C GLU A 116 15.03 -14.18 -0.96
N ALA A 117 15.08 -13.42 -2.07
CA ALA A 117 16.32 -12.98 -2.69
C ALA A 117 16.95 -11.82 -1.92
N ASP A 118 16.12 -10.89 -1.45
CA ASP A 118 16.52 -9.74 -0.64
C ASP A 118 15.48 -9.44 0.46
N PRO A 119 15.62 -10.07 1.65
CA PRO A 119 14.69 -9.86 2.75
C PRO A 119 14.62 -8.42 3.26
N SER A 120 15.58 -7.54 2.88
CA SER A 120 15.54 -6.13 3.29
C SER A 120 14.44 -5.33 2.60
N ILE A 121 13.89 -5.86 1.49
CA ILE A 121 12.80 -5.26 0.73
C ILE A 121 11.42 -5.61 1.35
N GLU A 122 11.34 -6.63 2.21
CA GLU A 122 10.10 -7.01 2.88
C GLU A 122 9.52 -5.86 3.71
N GLY A 123 8.24 -5.56 3.51
CA GLY A 123 7.56 -4.40 4.09
C GLY A 123 6.91 -3.50 3.06
N ILE A 124 6.47 -2.32 3.51
CA ILE A 124 5.96 -1.29 2.61
C ILE A 124 7.12 -0.76 1.79
N TYR A 125 7.02 -0.93 0.47
CA TYR A 125 8.00 -0.40 -0.47
C TYR A 125 7.60 0.99 -0.95
N ALA A 126 6.31 1.20 -1.19
CA ALA A 126 5.78 2.51 -1.53
C ALA A 126 4.33 2.72 -1.08
N VAL A 127 3.97 3.98 -0.85
CA VAL A 127 2.61 4.42 -0.54
C VAL A 127 2.27 5.62 -1.41
N GLY A 128 1.06 5.69 -1.95
CA GLY A 128 0.59 6.88 -2.63
C GLY A 128 -0.81 7.25 -2.22
N ALA A 129 -1.19 8.51 -2.42
CA ALA A 129 -2.56 8.93 -2.21
C ALA A 129 -3.00 9.96 -3.25
N ALA A 130 -4.29 9.94 -3.60
CA ALA A 130 -4.91 10.91 -4.48
C ALA A 130 -6.34 11.21 -4.01
N PRO A 131 -6.94 12.36 -4.35
CA PRO A 131 -8.34 12.64 -4.04
C PRO A 131 -9.22 11.69 -4.84
N ARG A 132 -10.20 11.07 -4.20
CA ARG A 132 -11.18 10.24 -4.88
C ARG A 132 -12.33 11.12 -5.37
N THR A 133 -12.71 10.95 -6.62
CA THR A 133 -13.89 11.62 -7.18
C THR A 133 -15.01 10.61 -7.41
N GLU A 134 -16.26 11.07 -7.45
CA GLU A 134 -17.41 10.20 -7.78
C GLU A 134 -17.27 9.55 -9.17
N ALA A 135 -16.59 10.23 -10.09
CA ALA A 135 -16.34 9.72 -11.44
C ALA A 135 -15.26 8.62 -11.49
N GLY A 136 -14.34 8.59 -10.51
CA GLY A 136 -13.26 7.61 -10.43
C GLY A 136 -12.18 7.74 -11.51
N ASP A 137 -12.12 8.85 -12.25
CA ASP A 137 -11.27 9.00 -13.44
C ASP A 137 -10.52 10.35 -13.51
N SER A 138 -10.43 11.06 -12.39
CA SER A 138 -9.70 12.33 -12.33
C SER A 138 -8.23 12.16 -12.77
N PRO A 139 -7.56 13.22 -13.27
CA PRO A 139 -6.16 13.15 -13.64
C PRO A 139 -5.27 12.60 -12.51
N GLN A 140 -5.55 12.98 -11.26
CA GLN A 140 -4.84 12.52 -10.08
C GLN A 140 -5.08 11.04 -9.80
N GLU A 141 -6.32 10.56 -9.91
CA GLU A 141 -6.65 9.12 -9.79
C GLU A 141 -5.91 8.30 -10.83
N ARG A 142 -5.95 8.73 -12.10
CA ARG A 142 -5.24 8.04 -13.19
C ARG A 142 -3.73 8.04 -12.99
N ALA A 143 -3.16 9.14 -12.49
CA ALA A 143 -1.74 9.21 -12.18
C ALA A 143 -1.34 8.26 -11.05
N LEU A 144 -2.16 8.18 -9.98
CA LEU A 144 -1.93 7.25 -8.87
C LEU A 144 -1.95 5.79 -9.34
N PHE A 145 -2.98 5.39 -10.09
CA PHE A 145 -3.10 3.99 -10.54
C PHE A 145 -2.05 3.63 -11.59
N ALA A 146 -1.72 4.54 -12.50
CA ALA A 146 -0.62 4.31 -13.44
C ALA A 146 0.74 4.18 -12.72
N TRP A 147 0.97 4.96 -11.67
CA TRP A 147 2.14 4.84 -10.82
C TRP A 147 2.15 3.50 -10.07
N LEU A 148 1.04 3.10 -9.45
CA LEU A 148 0.92 1.81 -8.76
C LEU A 148 1.17 0.63 -9.70
N ASP A 149 0.61 0.68 -10.92
CA ASP A 149 0.79 -0.37 -11.91
C ASP A 149 2.22 -0.49 -12.44
N SER A 150 3.06 0.52 -12.24
CA SER A 150 4.46 0.47 -12.67
C SER A 150 5.34 -0.46 -11.82
N PHE A 151 4.95 -0.75 -10.57
CA PHE A 151 5.78 -1.55 -9.65
C PHE A 151 5.82 -3.02 -10.05
N ASP A 152 7.00 -3.56 -10.27
CA ASP A 152 7.22 -4.98 -10.53
C ASP A 152 8.00 -5.65 -9.39
N VAL A 153 7.98 -6.98 -9.42
CA VAL A 153 8.75 -7.85 -8.52
C VAL A 153 10.26 -7.61 -8.57
N ALA A 154 10.76 -6.96 -9.61
CA ALA A 154 12.17 -6.57 -9.72
C ALA A 154 12.48 -5.25 -8.98
N ALA A 155 11.48 -4.63 -8.36
CA ALA A 155 11.60 -3.39 -7.59
C ALA A 155 12.29 -2.26 -8.38
N THR A 156 11.96 -2.14 -9.67
CA THR A 156 12.60 -1.15 -10.57
C THR A 156 12.03 0.26 -10.44
N THR A 157 10.78 0.39 -10.01
CA THR A 157 10.15 1.68 -9.71
C THR A 157 10.69 2.23 -8.39
N PRO A 158 11.03 3.54 -8.29
CA PRO A 158 11.56 4.11 -7.05
C PRO A 158 10.60 3.94 -5.85
N PRO A 159 11.12 3.59 -4.65
CA PRO A 159 10.30 3.45 -3.44
C PRO A 159 9.88 4.80 -2.85
N GLY A 160 9.00 4.75 -1.86
CA GLY A 160 8.65 5.89 -1.02
C GLY A 160 7.21 6.38 -1.20
N VAL A 161 7.02 7.70 -1.10
CA VAL A 161 5.68 8.31 -1.16
C VAL A 161 5.43 8.99 -2.50
N PHE A 162 4.23 8.78 -3.05
CA PHE A 162 3.75 9.44 -4.27
C PHE A 162 2.44 10.22 -4.03
N LEU A 163 2.44 11.51 -4.35
CA LEU A 163 1.27 12.38 -4.32
C LEU A 163 1.17 13.06 -5.68
N PRO A 164 0.18 12.74 -6.54
CA PRO A 164 0.01 13.39 -7.83
C PRO A 164 -0.48 14.83 -7.64
N GLU A 165 0.13 15.74 -8.40
CA GLU A 165 -0.25 17.17 -8.46
C GLU A 165 -1.49 17.41 -9.34
#